data_AF-A0AA96V7J0-F1
#
_entry.id   AF-A0AA96V7J0-F1
#
_cell.length_a   1.000
_cell.length_b   1.000
_cell.length_c   1.000
_cell.angle_alpha   90.00
_cell.angle_beta   90.00
_cell.angle_gamma   90.00
#
_symmetry.space_group_name_H-M   'P 1'
#
loop_
_entity.id
_entity.type
_entity.pdbx_description
1 polymer ?
#
loop_
_entity_poly.entity_id
_entity_poly.type
_entity_poly.pdbx_seq_one_letter_code
_entity_poly.pdbx_strand_id
1 'polypeptide(L)'
;MGKASKMIFLLLFVIVLAVLVFYAAPFFESGTNKIPFPDLNSSSSSNPAGPVSPDKINDPERVNYFNNQKDEPGYYTRTYTWKYDNQTWNYTISIPIETYDLYRNKSHVRADYSQYALSQDDREILGQMTHAFQAQGEQYNYTDDQTVGNIIAFIQSMPYSSDSVTTGFDSYPRYPVETLVDGGGDCEDSTILAAALLHELGYDTALLGFTGHMALGVAGMDDMPTDAVSFERNGKYYYVETTSSDYAIGEMPAGVDAGSIHIYKMNIGANLEVMVSRELVEKGETSAIHEVIVTIKNRGPNPAENITVEMNGLFSKSSKMSDEQNIGTIGVNETRKVTSTFTVARGQWVEFRGTVYGSNFETVDLILTPFEQE
;
A
#
# COMPACT_ATOMS: atom_id res chain seq x y z
N MET A 1 4.80 3.67 -75.08
CA MET A 1 5.73 2.76 -74.36
C MET A 1 5.28 1.32 -74.56
N GLY A 2 6.12 0.50 -75.21
CA GLY A 2 5.81 -0.91 -75.51
C GLY A 2 5.69 -1.77 -74.25
N LYS A 3 5.03 -2.93 -74.34
CA LYS A 3 4.81 -3.86 -73.20
C LYS A 3 6.08 -4.14 -72.39
N ALA A 4 7.24 -4.22 -73.03
CA ALA A 4 8.54 -4.39 -72.36
C ALA A 4 8.93 -3.20 -71.46
N SER A 5 8.64 -1.96 -71.89
CA SER A 5 8.92 -0.75 -71.11
C SER A 5 8.00 -0.61 -69.89
N LYS A 6 6.75 -1.09 -69.98
CA LYS A 6 5.84 -1.15 -68.82
C LYS A 6 6.27 -2.21 -67.79
N MET A 7 6.79 -3.35 -68.25
CA MET A 7 7.31 -4.41 -67.37
C MET A 7 8.56 -3.98 -66.60
N ILE A 8 9.49 -3.28 -67.27
CA ILE A 8 10.71 -2.75 -66.63
C ILE A 8 10.35 -1.67 -65.60
N PHE A 9 9.38 -0.81 -65.89
CA PHE A 9 8.93 0.21 -64.96
C PHE A 9 8.23 -0.40 -63.73
N LEU A 10 7.44 -1.47 -63.92
CA LEU A 10 6.82 -2.20 -62.82
C LEU A 10 7.87 -2.91 -61.95
N LEU A 11 8.90 -3.52 -62.56
CA LEU A 11 9.97 -4.19 -61.83
C LEU A 11 10.81 -3.20 -61.02
N LEU A 12 11.16 -2.05 -61.60
CA LEU A 12 11.86 -0.96 -60.91
C LEU A 12 11.01 -0.37 -59.79
N PHE A 13 9.69 -0.21 -60.00
CA PHE A 13 8.78 0.28 -58.97
C PHE A 13 8.67 -0.70 -57.79
N VAL A 14 8.59 -2.01 -58.05
CA VAL A 14 8.56 -3.05 -57.00
C VAL A 14 9.88 -3.09 -56.23
N ILE A 15 11.03 -2.93 -56.90
CA ILE A 15 12.34 -2.88 -56.24
C ILE A 15 12.46 -1.62 -55.36
N VAL A 16 12.04 -0.45 -55.86
CA VAL A 16 12.05 0.80 -55.09
C VAL A 16 11.09 0.72 -53.90
N LEU A 17 9.91 0.11 -54.07
CA LEU A 17 8.95 -0.11 -52.98
C LEU A 17 9.51 -1.09 -51.93
N ALA A 18 10.19 -2.16 -52.35
CA ALA A 18 10.82 -3.12 -51.44
C ALA A 18 11.98 -2.50 -50.66
N VAL A 19 12.77 -1.62 -51.29
CA VAL A 19 13.85 -0.87 -50.63
C VAL A 19 13.28 0.17 -49.66
N LEU A 20 12.18 0.85 -50.01
CA LEU A 20 11.49 1.78 -49.10
C LEU A 20 10.85 1.06 -47.91
N VAL A 21 10.28 -0.14 -48.09
CA VAL A 21 9.78 -0.96 -46.97
C VAL A 21 10.92 -1.48 -46.09
N PHE A 22 12.09 -1.78 -46.66
CA PHE A 22 13.28 -2.17 -45.88
C PHE A 22 13.91 -1.00 -45.10
N TYR A 23 13.77 0.24 -45.56
CA TYR A 23 14.27 1.43 -44.85
C TYR A 23 13.20 2.14 -43.99
N ALA A 24 11.91 1.82 -44.17
CA ALA A 24 10.80 2.37 -43.37
C ALA A 24 10.18 1.35 -42.39
N ALA A 25 10.62 0.09 -42.40
CA ALA A 25 10.38 -0.81 -41.29
C ALA A 25 11.23 -0.34 -40.10
N PRO A 26 10.64 -0.02 -38.94
CA PRO A 26 11.43 0.07 -37.73
C PRO A 26 12.15 -1.27 -37.58
N PHE A 27 13.47 -1.22 -37.44
CA PHE A 27 14.26 -2.35 -37.00
C PHE A 27 13.68 -2.80 -35.66
N PHE A 28 12.81 -3.81 -35.69
CA PHE A 28 12.56 -4.66 -34.54
C PHE A 28 13.84 -5.51 -34.39
N GLU A 29 14.87 -4.92 -33.79
CA GLU A 29 15.75 -5.71 -32.97
C GLU A 29 14.88 -6.27 -31.84
N SER A 30 14.84 -7.59 -31.72
CA SER A 30 14.53 -8.25 -30.46
C SER A 30 15.67 -7.96 -29.48
N GLY A 31 15.82 -6.70 -29.11
CA GLY A 31 16.57 -6.28 -27.95
C GLY A 31 15.66 -6.53 -26.77
N THR A 32 16.09 -7.38 -25.85
CA THR A 32 15.50 -7.42 -24.51
C THR A 32 15.63 -6.00 -23.95
N ASN A 33 14.55 -5.22 -23.95
CA ASN A 33 14.45 -3.99 -23.17
C ASN A 33 14.42 -4.41 -21.70
N LYS A 34 15.59 -4.80 -21.18
CA LYS A 34 15.85 -4.69 -19.76
C LYS A 34 15.79 -3.20 -19.48
N ILE A 35 14.98 -2.76 -18.53
CA ILE A 35 15.18 -1.46 -17.88
C ILE A 35 16.57 -1.54 -17.24
N PRO A 36 17.62 -0.92 -17.81
CA PRO A 36 18.96 -1.03 -17.25
C PRO A 36 19.08 0.05 -16.19
N PHE A 37 19.12 -0.35 -14.91
CA PHE A 37 19.67 0.53 -13.89
C PHE A 37 21.15 0.80 -14.22
N PRO A 38 21.64 2.04 -14.10
CA PRO A 38 23.04 2.34 -14.38
C PRO A 38 23.95 1.53 -13.45
N ASP A 39 24.88 0.79 -14.06
CA ASP A 39 26.01 0.10 -13.41
C ASP A 39 26.78 1.10 -12.52
N LEU A 40 26.54 1.08 -11.21
CA LEU A 40 27.37 1.78 -10.23
C LEU A 40 28.49 0.83 -9.77
N ASN A 41 29.45 0.58 -10.66
CA ASN A 41 30.71 -0.08 -10.29
C ASN A 41 31.90 0.87 -10.51
N SER A 42 32.33 1.52 -9.43
CA SER A 42 33.73 1.84 -9.18
C SER A 42 34.05 1.63 -7.69
N SER A 43 34.74 0.51 -7.42
CA SER A 43 35.30 0.02 -6.14
C SER A 43 34.29 -0.27 -5.01
N SER A 44 34.14 -1.46 -4.45
CA SER A 44 35.06 -2.57 -4.20
C SER A 44 34.31 -3.89 -4.01
N SER A 45 34.97 -4.99 -4.32
CA SER A 45 34.44 -6.36 -4.36
C SER A 45 34.07 -6.97 -3.00
N SER A 46 32.90 -7.63 -2.91
CA SER A 46 32.78 -8.97 -2.31
C SER A 46 31.42 -9.65 -2.60
N ASN A 47 31.49 -10.96 -2.82
CA ASN A 47 30.46 -11.96 -3.20
C ASN A 47 29.32 -12.17 -2.13
N PRO A 48 28.28 -12.98 -2.40
CA PRO A 48 26.88 -12.71 -2.06
C PRO A 48 26.53 -12.89 -0.57
N ALA A 49 25.68 -12.01 -0.06
CA ALA A 49 25.25 -12.00 1.34
C ALA A 49 24.16 -13.04 1.63
N GLY A 50 24.52 -14.06 2.41
CA GLY A 50 23.63 -14.60 3.44
C GLY A 50 23.58 -13.66 4.66
N PRO A 51 22.84 -14.01 5.73
CA PRO A 51 22.54 -13.09 6.84
C PRO A 51 23.83 -12.53 7.45
N VAL A 52 23.95 -11.20 7.44
CA VAL A 52 25.16 -10.48 7.86
C VAL A 52 25.30 -10.56 9.38
N SER A 53 26.45 -11.08 9.82
CA SER A 53 26.88 -11.12 11.23
C SER A 53 27.26 -9.70 11.72
N PRO A 54 27.08 -9.35 13.01
CA PRO A 54 27.11 -7.95 13.50
C PRO A 54 28.46 -7.23 13.46
N ASP A 55 29.56 -7.89 13.08
CA ASP A 55 30.92 -7.40 13.37
C ASP A 55 31.61 -6.62 12.23
N LYS A 56 30.87 -5.93 11.35
CA LYS A 56 31.47 -5.00 10.36
C LYS A 56 30.92 -3.58 10.39
N ILE A 57 30.55 -3.10 11.58
CA ILE A 57 30.23 -1.69 11.82
C ILE A 57 31.49 -1.01 12.34
N ASN A 58 32.36 -0.50 11.45
CA ASN A 58 33.41 0.46 11.78
C ASN A 58 33.98 1.10 10.49
N ASP A 59 33.10 1.60 9.62
CA ASP A 59 33.48 2.57 8.60
C ASP A 59 33.13 3.98 9.10
N PRO A 60 34.14 4.78 9.49
CA PRO A 60 33.92 6.13 10.04
C PRO A 60 33.40 7.14 8.99
N GLU A 61 33.34 6.81 7.69
CA GLU A 61 32.74 7.71 6.69
C GLU A 61 31.20 7.66 6.66
N ARG A 62 30.55 6.62 7.21
CA ARG A 62 29.08 6.53 7.28
C ARG A 62 28.44 7.19 8.50
N VAL A 63 29.24 7.67 9.46
CA VAL A 63 28.76 8.19 10.76
C VAL A 63 28.38 9.69 10.71
N ASN A 64 28.64 10.39 9.59
CA ASN A 64 28.45 11.85 9.49
C ASN A 64 27.12 12.33 8.85
N TYR A 65 26.13 11.47 8.59
CA TYR A 65 24.87 11.89 7.96
C TYR A 65 23.78 12.36 8.92
N PHE A 66 23.93 12.17 10.24
CA PHE A 66 22.93 12.56 11.23
C PHE A 66 23.22 13.94 11.83
N ASN A 67 23.30 14.96 10.99
CA ASN A 67 23.08 16.33 11.47
C ASN A 67 21.56 16.54 11.57
N ASN A 68 20.98 16.13 12.68
CA ASN A 68 19.65 16.59 13.10
C ASN A 68 19.77 18.06 13.52
N GLN A 69 20.05 18.95 12.56
CA GLN A 69 19.91 20.36 12.82
C GLN A 69 18.42 20.70 12.79
N LYS A 70 17.98 21.39 13.83
CA LYS A 70 16.65 21.95 13.97
C LYS A 70 16.70 23.27 13.21
N ASP A 71 16.60 23.18 11.89
CA ASP A 71 17.10 24.23 11.00
C ASP A 71 16.18 25.46 10.91
N GLU A 72 14.89 25.34 11.28
CA GLU A 72 13.94 26.45 11.41
C GLU A 72 13.09 26.27 12.70
N PRO A 73 12.59 27.35 13.36
CA PRO A 73 11.75 27.22 14.54
C PRO A 73 10.47 26.45 14.20
N GLY A 74 10.36 25.20 14.69
CA GLY A 74 9.15 24.39 14.55
C GLY A 74 9.19 23.27 13.51
N TYR A 75 10.27 23.12 12.73
CA TYR A 75 10.35 22.12 11.66
C TYR A 75 11.64 21.28 11.70
N TYR A 76 11.55 20.05 11.21
CA TYR A 76 12.68 19.26 10.74
C TYR A 76 12.81 19.43 9.23
N THR A 77 13.97 19.88 8.76
CA THR A 77 14.28 19.98 7.34
C THR A 77 15.23 18.86 6.95
N ARG A 78 14.94 18.16 5.84
CA ARG A 78 15.78 17.11 5.28
C ARG A 78 15.95 17.30 3.80
N THR A 79 17.18 17.15 3.31
CA THR A 79 17.48 17.14 1.89
C THR A 79 17.91 15.73 1.50
N TYR A 80 17.23 15.16 0.52
CA TYR A 80 17.58 13.89 -0.08
C TYR A 80 18.17 14.09 -1.45
N THR A 81 19.14 13.25 -1.78
CA THR A 81 19.80 13.22 -3.08
C THR A 81 19.83 11.79 -3.58
N TRP A 82 19.30 11.55 -4.77
CA TRP A 82 19.31 10.24 -5.40
C TRP A 82 19.60 10.35 -6.89
N LYS A 83 19.87 9.21 -7.52
CA LYS A 83 20.12 9.13 -8.96
C LYS A 83 19.08 8.27 -9.62
N TYR A 84 18.53 8.75 -10.73
CA TYR A 84 17.61 8.00 -11.57
C TYR A 84 17.72 8.53 -13.01
N ASP A 85 17.71 7.63 -14.01
CA ASP A 85 17.74 8.00 -15.44
C ASP A 85 18.83 9.03 -15.82
N ASN A 86 20.07 8.76 -15.37
CA ASN A 86 21.22 9.65 -15.55
C ASN A 86 21.09 11.06 -14.96
N GLN A 87 20.02 11.34 -14.20
CA GLN A 87 19.84 12.57 -13.44
C GLN A 87 20.29 12.37 -11.99
N THR A 88 20.69 13.47 -11.36
CA THR A 88 20.83 13.56 -9.91
C THR A 88 19.75 14.47 -9.39
N TRP A 89 18.79 13.89 -8.68
CA TRP A 89 17.66 14.59 -8.10
C TRP A 89 17.99 15.06 -6.70
N ASN A 90 17.42 16.20 -6.31
CA ASN A 90 17.49 16.73 -4.96
C ASN A 90 16.11 17.19 -4.54
N TYR A 91 15.68 16.78 -3.35
CA TYR A 91 14.40 17.22 -2.78
C TYR A 91 14.60 17.60 -1.32
N THR A 92 14.12 18.79 -0.94
CA THR A 92 14.14 19.25 0.44
C THR A 92 12.73 19.25 0.98
N ILE A 93 12.50 18.48 2.04
CA ILE A 93 11.23 18.42 2.75
C ILE A 93 11.35 19.16 4.08
N SER A 94 10.27 19.81 4.50
CA SER A 94 10.16 20.43 5.83
C SER A 94 8.93 19.87 6.53
N ILE A 95 9.15 19.18 7.66
CA ILE A 95 8.13 18.47 8.42
C ILE A 95 7.94 19.17 9.76
N PRO A 96 6.72 19.59 10.14
CA PRO A 96 6.48 20.18 11.45
C PRO A 96 6.89 19.22 12.57
N ILE A 97 7.56 19.74 13.60
CA ILE A 97 7.95 18.95 14.77
C ILE A 97 6.72 18.35 15.45
N GLU A 98 5.61 19.09 15.50
CA GLU A 98 4.36 18.59 16.08
C GLU A 98 3.80 17.38 15.31
N THR A 99 3.96 17.33 13.99
CA THR A 99 3.57 16.18 13.18
C THR A 99 4.46 14.99 13.50
N TYR A 100 5.79 15.18 13.52
CA TYR A 100 6.71 14.13 13.92
C TYR A 100 6.41 13.61 15.34
N ASP A 101 6.24 14.50 16.32
CA ASP A 101 5.93 14.15 17.70
C ASP A 101 4.56 13.45 17.82
N LEU A 102 3.55 13.85 17.04
CA LEU A 102 2.27 13.16 16.96
C LEU A 102 2.47 11.70 16.57
N TYR A 103 3.24 11.44 15.51
CA TYR A 103 3.50 10.09 15.01
C TYR A 103 4.39 9.27 15.95
N ARG A 104 5.40 9.87 16.58
CA ARG A 104 6.19 9.24 17.66
C ARG A 104 5.34 8.78 18.85
N ASN A 105 4.22 9.45 19.10
CA ASN A 105 3.31 9.14 20.20
C ASN A 105 2.12 8.24 19.80
N LYS A 106 1.99 7.88 18.51
CA LYS A 106 1.02 6.87 18.07
C LYS A 106 1.47 5.47 18.50
N SER A 107 0.61 4.48 18.25
CA SER A 107 0.88 3.08 18.58
C SER A 107 1.69 2.42 17.47
N HIS A 108 2.82 1.81 17.81
CA HIS A 108 3.70 1.09 16.86
C HIS A 108 3.60 -0.44 17.05
N VAL A 109 2.43 -1.00 16.76
CA VAL A 109 2.16 -2.45 16.83
C VAL A 109 2.45 -3.19 15.52
N ARG A 110 3.09 -4.36 15.60
CA ARG A 110 3.40 -5.24 14.46
C ARG A 110 2.24 -6.18 14.12
N ALA A 111 1.08 -5.62 13.81
CA ALA A 111 -0.12 -6.38 13.44
C ALA A 111 -0.41 -6.27 11.93
N ASP A 112 -0.70 -5.06 11.46
CA ASP A 112 -0.95 -4.77 10.06
C ASP A 112 -0.09 -3.58 9.64
N TYR A 113 0.95 -3.81 8.83
CA TYR A 113 1.86 -2.75 8.43
C TYR A 113 1.23 -1.77 7.43
N SER A 114 0.13 -2.14 6.75
CA SER A 114 -0.57 -1.23 5.84
C SER A 114 -1.13 -0.01 6.57
N GLN A 115 -1.45 -0.12 7.86
CA GLN A 115 -1.98 1.00 8.66
C GLN A 115 -1.00 2.19 8.76
N TYR A 116 0.31 1.93 8.69
CA TYR A 116 1.33 2.98 8.73
C TYR A 116 1.40 3.69 7.38
N ALA A 117 1.45 2.90 6.31
CA ALA A 117 1.52 3.41 4.94
C ALA A 117 0.23 4.15 4.52
N LEU A 118 -0.90 3.87 5.18
CA LEU A 118 -2.22 4.48 4.95
C LEU A 118 -2.63 5.53 6.01
N SER A 119 -1.72 5.94 6.90
CA SER A 119 -2.04 6.92 7.95
C SER A 119 -2.43 8.29 7.37
N GLN A 120 -3.31 9.07 8.00
CA GLN A 120 -3.91 10.26 7.34
C GLN A 120 -3.25 11.61 7.66
N ASP A 121 -2.66 11.78 8.84
CA ASP A 121 -2.18 13.09 9.31
C ASP A 121 -0.93 13.59 8.56
N ASP A 122 -0.28 12.75 7.75
CA ASP A 122 0.89 13.05 6.94
C ASP A 122 0.61 13.19 5.44
N ARG A 123 -0.66 13.08 5.00
CA ARG A 123 -1.02 13.08 3.57
C ARG A 123 -0.60 14.33 2.84
N GLU A 124 -0.76 15.50 3.44
CA GLU A 124 -0.33 16.76 2.82
C GLU A 124 1.19 16.79 2.59
N ILE A 125 1.96 16.25 3.54
CA ILE A 125 3.43 16.19 3.47
C ILE A 125 3.87 15.21 2.37
N LEU A 126 3.28 14.02 2.35
CA LEU A 126 3.55 13.03 1.30
C LEU A 126 3.12 13.54 -0.08
N GLY A 127 1.96 14.20 -0.16
CA GLY A 127 1.42 14.81 -1.37
C GLY A 127 2.35 15.86 -1.99
N GLN A 128 3.00 16.69 -1.17
CA GLN A 128 4.01 17.64 -1.68
C GLN A 128 5.19 16.93 -2.34
N MET A 129 5.64 15.82 -1.73
CA MET A 129 6.75 15.04 -2.26
C MET A 129 6.37 14.29 -3.53
N THR A 130 5.17 13.73 -3.60
CA THR A 130 4.69 13.02 -4.79
C THR A 130 4.38 13.96 -5.96
N HIS A 131 3.91 15.18 -5.70
CA HIS A 131 3.85 16.23 -6.72
C HIS A 131 5.23 16.54 -7.31
N ALA A 132 6.30 16.50 -6.51
CA ALA A 132 7.65 16.68 -7.03
C ALA A 132 8.03 15.53 -7.98
N PHE A 133 7.75 14.28 -7.62
CA PHE A 133 7.97 13.14 -8.51
C PHE A 133 7.16 13.23 -9.82
N GLN A 134 5.90 13.66 -9.74
CA GLN A 134 5.08 13.90 -10.94
C GLN A 134 5.68 14.99 -11.83
N ALA A 135 6.10 16.13 -11.25
CA ALA A 135 6.73 17.21 -12.01
C ALA A 135 8.04 16.75 -12.69
N GLN A 136 8.83 15.90 -12.02
CA GLN A 136 10.02 15.28 -12.61
C GLN A 136 9.63 14.38 -13.80
N GLY A 137 8.60 13.55 -13.62
CA GLY A 137 8.06 12.69 -14.68
C GLY A 137 7.54 13.46 -15.88
N GLU A 138 6.81 14.56 -15.66
CA GLU A 138 6.34 15.44 -16.74
C GLU A 138 7.50 16.12 -17.47
N GLN A 139 8.52 16.57 -16.73
CA GLN A 139 9.69 17.23 -17.31
C GLN A 139 10.50 16.31 -18.24
N TYR A 140 10.62 15.02 -17.89
CA TYR A 140 11.41 14.04 -18.63
C TYR A 140 10.57 13.03 -19.42
N ASN A 141 9.25 13.22 -19.45
CA ASN A 141 8.27 12.36 -20.12
C ASN A 141 8.38 10.88 -19.67
N TYR A 142 8.41 10.65 -18.36
CA TYR A 142 8.42 9.32 -17.78
C TYR A 142 7.09 8.60 -17.99
N THR A 143 7.18 7.30 -18.26
CA THR A 143 6.05 6.38 -18.14
C THR A 143 5.70 6.14 -16.66
N ASP A 144 4.59 5.45 -16.42
CA ASP A 144 4.24 5.00 -15.06
C ASP A 144 5.33 4.11 -14.45
N ASP A 145 5.81 3.10 -15.19
CA ASP A 145 6.91 2.23 -14.77
C ASP A 145 8.18 3.03 -14.42
N GLN A 146 8.48 4.09 -15.18
CA GLN A 146 9.63 4.96 -14.90
C GLN A 146 9.40 5.87 -13.68
N THR A 147 8.18 6.36 -13.48
CA THR A 147 7.80 7.14 -12.30
C THR A 147 7.92 6.28 -11.04
N VAL A 148 7.41 5.05 -11.08
CA VAL A 148 7.62 4.06 -10.01
C VAL A 148 9.11 3.83 -9.78
N GLY A 149 9.87 3.55 -10.85
CA GLY A 149 11.31 3.35 -10.75
C GLY A 149 12.07 4.51 -10.09
N ASN A 150 11.68 5.76 -10.38
CA ASN A 150 12.28 6.95 -9.78
C ASN A 150 12.02 7.01 -8.26
N ILE A 151 10.81 6.70 -7.83
CA ILE A 151 10.44 6.64 -6.41
C ILE A 151 11.21 5.51 -5.71
N ILE A 152 11.29 4.32 -6.32
CA ILE A 152 12.07 3.21 -5.77
C ILE A 152 13.55 3.58 -5.64
N ALA A 153 14.14 4.25 -6.63
CA ALA A 153 15.52 4.72 -6.56
C ALA A 153 15.74 5.75 -5.44
N PHE A 154 14.75 6.61 -5.17
CA PHE A 154 14.77 7.49 -4.00
C PHE A 154 14.79 6.68 -2.70
N ILE A 155 13.89 5.70 -2.54
CA ILE A 155 13.81 4.86 -1.33
C ILE A 155 15.11 4.09 -1.11
N GLN A 156 15.63 3.44 -2.14
CA GLN A 156 16.89 2.67 -2.09
C GLN A 156 18.12 3.56 -1.83
N SER A 157 18.03 4.88 -2.04
CA SER A 157 19.10 5.82 -1.70
C SER A 157 19.18 6.16 -0.21
N MET A 158 18.12 5.88 0.55
CA MET A 158 18.08 6.15 1.98
C MET A 158 18.98 5.18 2.76
N PRO A 159 19.75 5.65 3.76
CA PRO A 159 20.53 4.78 4.63
C PRO A 159 19.70 3.69 5.32
N TYR A 160 20.19 2.45 5.24
CA TYR A 160 19.66 1.37 6.07
C TYR A 160 20.09 1.55 7.53
N SER A 161 19.13 1.52 8.44
CA SER A 161 19.39 1.64 9.88
C SER A 161 18.45 0.75 10.68
N SER A 162 19.01 -0.20 11.44
CA SER A 162 18.21 -1.09 12.28
C SER A 162 17.57 -0.36 13.47
N ASP A 163 16.39 -0.81 13.88
CA ASP A 163 15.65 -0.30 15.03
C ASP A 163 16.47 -0.24 16.32
N SER A 164 17.24 -1.29 16.58
CA SER A 164 18.09 -1.40 17.77
C SER A 164 19.14 -0.29 17.88
N VAL A 165 19.52 0.31 16.76
CA VAL A 165 20.53 1.39 16.68
C VAL A 165 19.86 2.77 16.75
N THR A 166 18.61 2.91 16.30
CA THR A 166 17.97 4.21 16.07
C THR A 166 16.87 4.55 17.07
N THR A 167 16.15 3.56 17.61
CA THR A 167 15.02 3.80 18.53
C THR A 167 15.24 3.19 19.92
N GLY A 168 16.22 2.29 20.06
CA GLY A 168 16.53 1.61 21.32
C GLY A 168 15.53 0.52 21.72
N PHE A 169 14.61 0.15 20.82
CA PHE A 169 13.66 -0.95 20.96
C PHE A 169 13.94 -2.00 19.87
N ASP A 170 13.76 -3.29 20.18
CA ASP A 170 13.48 -4.27 19.13
C ASP A 170 12.06 -3.99 18.65
N SER A 171 11.82 -3.92 17.33
CA SER A 171 10.47 -4.01 16.73
C SER A 171 9.62 -2.72 16.72
N TYR A 172 10.11 -1.64 16.11
CA TYR A 172 9.44 -0.34 15.98
C TYR A 172 9.17 0.02 14.50
N PRO A 173 8.02 -0.37 13.91
CA PRO A 173 7.70 0.06 12.54
C PRO A 173 7.42 1.56 12.50
N ARG A 174 8.17 2.33 11.70
CA ARG A 174 8.00 3.77 11.55
C ARG A 174 6.81 4.14 10.66
N TYR A 175 6.14 5.24 10.98
CA TYR A 175 5.30 5.93 10.01
C TYR A 175 6.15 6.65 8.93
N PRO A 176 5.62 6.89 7.72
CA PRO A 176 6.37 7.52 6.62
C PRO A 176 7.12 8.81 7.02
N VAL A 177 6.49 9.70 7.77
CA VAL A 177 7.13 10.94 8.25
C VAL A 177 8.26 10.70 9.25
N GLU A 178 8.19 9.64 10.06
CA GLU A 178 9.29 9.27 10.95
C GLU A 178 10.50 8.81 10.13
N THR A 179 10.30 7.93 9.15
CA THR A 179 11.37 7.45 8.25
C THR A 179 12.02 8.61 7.51
N LEU A 180 11.23 9.59 7.06
CA LEU A 180 11.74 10.80 6.44
C LEU A 180 12.57 11.64 7.43
N VAL A 181 12.02 12.02 8.59
CA VAL A 181 12.75 12.84 9.57
C VAL A 181 14.00 12.14 10.10
N ASP A 182 13.94 10.84 10.37
CA ASP A 182 15.07 10.05 10.84
C ASP A 182 16.11 9.82 9.73
N GLY A 183 15.71 10.00 8.47
CA GLY A 183 16.58 9.93 7.31
C GLY A 183 16.94 8.51 6.88
N GLY A 184 16.12 7.52 7.25
CA GLY A 184 16.40 6.11 7.02
C GLY A 184 15.53 5.21 7.89
N GLY A 185 15.65 3.90 7.67
CA GLY A 185 14.92 2.86 8.38
C GLY A 185 15.43 1.48 8.00
N ASP A 186 14.80 0.44 8.51
CA ASP A 186 15.07 -0.94 8.08
C ASP A 186 14.10 -1.38 6.97
N CYS A 187 13.89 -2.69 6.80
CA CYS A 187 13.12 -3.22 5.67
C CYS A 187 11.64 -2.84 5.75
N GLU A 188 11.01 -2.95 6.92
CA GLU A 188 9.60 -2.56 7.09
C GLU A 188 9.39 -1.08 6.86
N ASP A 189 10.25 -0.22 7.41
CA ASP A 189 10.14 1.23 7.32
C ASP A 189 10.26 1.72 5.88
N SER A 190 11.23 1.17 5.16
CA SER A 190 11.50 1.51 3.76
C SER A 190 10.34 1.04 2.88
N THR A 191 9.80 -0.16 3.14
CA THR A 191 8.61 -0.66 2.43
C THR A 191 7.36 0.16 2.74
N ILE A 192 7.13 0.56 3.99
CA ILE A 192 6.01 1.41 4.39
C ILE A 192 6.06 2.77 3.67
N LEU A 193 7.22 3.43 3.66
CA LEU A 193 7.39 4.71 2.98
C LEU A 193 7.19 4.58 1.47
N ALA A 194 7.78 3.55 0.84
CA ALA A 194 7.62 3.31 -0.58
C ALA A 194 6.15 3.06 -0.95
N ALA A 195 5.45 2.22 -0.18
CA ALA A 195 4.04 1.95 -0.37
C ALA A 195 3.21 3.22 -0.20
N ALA A 196 3.50 4.06 0.79
CA ALA A 196 2.76 5.30 1.05
C ALA A 196 2.88 6.31 -0.11
N LEU A 197 4.08 6.52 -0.65
CA LEU A 197 4.32 7.45 -1.77
C LEU A 197 3.67 6.96 -3.07
N LEU A 198 3.82 5.67 -3.40
CA LEU A 198 3.20 5.10 -4.59
C LEU A 198 1.68 5.09 -4.49
N HIS A 199 1.15 4.81 -3.31
CA HIS A 199 -0.28 4.85 -3.03
C HIS A 199 -0.88 6.24 -3.24
N GLU A 200 -0.19 7.28 -2.78
CA GLU A 200 -0.62 8.69 -2.96
C GLU A 200 -0.70 9.09 -4.45
N LEU A 201 0.09 8.44 -5.32
CA LEU A 201 0.04 8.61 -6.77
C LEU A 201 -0.98 7.70 -7.48
N GLY A 202 -1.68 6.85 -6.74
CA GLY A 202 -2.70 5.93 -7.27
C GLY A 202 -2.16 4.60 -7.79
N TYR A 203 -0.89 4.27 -7.53
CA TYR A 203 -0.34 2.96 -7.88
C TYR A 203 -0.80 1.88 -6.88
N ASP A 204 -1.25 0.73 -7.39
CA ASP A 204 -1.66 -0.42 -6.57
C ASP A 204 -0.43 -1.15 -6.03
N THR A 205 -0.33 -1.21 -4.70
CA THR A 205 0.79 -1.78 -3.99
C THR A 205 0.35 -2.71 -2.86
N ALA A 206 1.28 -3.56 -2.42
CA ALA A 206 1.10 -4.41 -1.25
C ALA A 206 2.42 -4.51 -0.48
N LEU A 207 2.36 -4.68 0.83
CA LEU A 207 3.54 -5.01 1.63
C LEU A 207 3.68 -6.54 1.65
N LEU A 208 4.85 -7.03 1.28
CA LEU A 208 5.18 -8.45 1.19
C LEU A 208 6.00 -8.83 2.42
N GLY A 209 5.35 -9.43 3.42
CA GLY A 209 5.99 -9.90 4.64
C GLY A 209 6.52 -11.32 4.48
N PHE A 210 7.81 -11.51 4.75
CA PHE A 210 8.49 -12.79 4.81
C PHE A 210 9.01 -13.04 6.23
N THR A 211 9.55 -14.23 6.49
CA THR A 211 10.21 -14.50 7.78
C THR A 211 11.48 -13.65 7.89
N GLY A 212 11.42 -12.61 8.73
CA GLY A 212 12.56 -11.73 9.00
C GLY A 212 12.92 -10.75 7.86
N HIS A 213 12.02 -10.56 6.89
CA HIS A 213 12.20 -9.59 5.80
C HIS A 213 10.87 -8.99 5.38
N MET A 214 10.90 -7.75 4.89
CA MET A 214 9.76 -7.10 4.26
C MET A 214 10.20 -6.47 2.94
N ALA A 215 9.35 -6.61 1.92
CA ALA A 215 9.56 -6.01 0.62
C ALA A 215 8.27 -5.39 0.11
N LEU A 216 8.38 -4.57 -0.93
CA LEU A 216 7.22 -3.98 -1.59
C LEU A 216 6.75 -4.90 -2.73
N GLY A 217 5.44 -4.91 -2.98
CA GLY A 217 4.83 -5.46 -4.17
C GLY A 217 4.16 -4.35 -4.98
N VAL A 218 4.42 -4.27 -6.28
CA VAL A 218 3.82 -3.27 -7.19
C VAL A 218 3.03 -3.98 -8.30
N ALA A 219 1.78 -3.58 -8.51
CA ALA A 219 0.94 -4.10 -9.59
C ALA A 219 0.97 -3.17 -10.82
N GLY A 220 0.47 -3.67 -11.95
CA GLY A 220 0.25 -2.86 -13.15
C GLY A 220 1.51 -2.48 -13.94
N MET A 221 2.65 -3.14 -13.68
CA MET A 221 3.87 -2.95 -14.47
C MET A 221 3.76 -3.66 -15.83
N ASP A 222 3.95 -2.91 -16.92
CA ASP A 222 3.72 -3.38 -18.29
C ASP A 222 4.96 -4.04 -18.91
N ASP A 223 6.16 -3.53 -18.63
CA ASP A 223 7.42 -3.95 -19.28
C ASP A 223 8.30 -4.85 -18.41
N MET A 224 7.72 -5.89 -17.82
CA MET A 224 8.43 -6.80 -16.91
C MET A 224 9.06 -8.01 -17.62
N PRO A 225 10.31 -8.40 -17.27
CA PRO A 225 10.91 -9.64 -17.74
C PRO A 225 10.07 -10.88 -17.43
N THR A 226 10.16 -11.91 -18.27
CA THR A 226 9.38 -13.15 -18.09
C THR A 226 9.72 -13.92 -16.81
N ASP A 227 10.93 -13.74 -16.31
CA ASP A 227 11.46 -14.33 -15.09
C ASP A 227 11.33 -13.42 -13.86
N ALA A 228 10.67 -12.26 -14.00
CA ALA A 228 10.40 -11.36 -12.89
C ALA A 228 9.57 -12.04 -11.79
N VAL A 229 10.09 -12.02 -10.56
CA VAL A 229 9.43 -12.55 -9.37
C VAL A 229 8.21 -11.72 -9.05
N SER A 230 7.08 -12.41 -8.90
CA SER A 230 5.81 -11.81 -8.54
C SER A 230 4.98 -12.76 -7.68
N PHE A 231 4.04 -12.19 -6.95
CA PHE A 231 3.16 -12.91 -6.05
C PHE A 231 1.70 -12.61 -6.40
N GLU A 232 0.85 -13.63 -6.33
CA GLU A 232 -0.57 -13.52 -6.68
C GLU A 232 -1.47 -13.60 -5.43
N ARG A 233 -2.31 -12.58 -5.22
CA ARG A 233 -3.42 -12.61 -4.26
C ARG A 233 -4.50 -11.59 -4.68
N ASN A 234 -5.46 -12.04 -5.50
CA ASN A 234 -6.46 -11.17 -6.16
C ASN A 234 -5.81 -10.01 -6.93
N GLY A 235 -4.75 -10.30 -7.68
CA GLY A 235 -3.87 -9.33 -8.35
C GLY A 235 -2.43 -9.86 -8.40
N LYS A 236 -1.66 -9.45 -9.41
CA LYS A 236 -0.24 -9.80 -9.57
C LYS A 236 0.62 -8.63 -9.10
N TYR A 237 1.47 -8.86 -8.10
CA TYR A 237 2.38 -7.88 -7.54
C TYR A 237 3.83 -8.30 -7.81
N TYR A 238 4.59 -7.48 -8.53
CA TYR A 238 6.02 -7.70 -8.74
C TYR A 238 6.81 -7.34 -7.49
N TYR A 239 7.75 -8.21 -7.12
CA TYR A 239 8.62 -8.00 -5.97
C TYR A 239 9.52 -6.79 -6.16
N VAL A 240 9.69 -5.98 -5.11
CA VAL A 240 10.59 -4.83 -5.10
C VAL A 240 11.37 -4.84 -3.79
N GLU A 241 12.69 -5.02 -3.90
CA GLU A 241 13.62 -4.82 -2.79
C GLU A 241 13.80 -3.33 -2.53
N THR A 242 13.45 -2.87 -1.32
CA THR A 242 13.47 -1.45 -0.95
C THR A 242 14.77 -1.04 -0.27
N THR A 243 15.56 -2.00 0.23
CA THR A 243 16.75 -1.72 1.06
C THR A 243 18.07 -1.80 0.31
N SER A 244 18.05 -2.23 -0.96
CA SER A 244 19.24 -2.31 -1.80
C SER A 244 18.92 -1.98 -3.25
N SER A 245 19.76 -1.14 -3.86
CA SER A 245 19.73 -0.82 -5.29
C SER A 245 20.35 -1.91 -6.19
N ASP A 246 20.87 -2.99 -5.60
CA ASP A 246 21.47 -4.11 -6.36
C ASP A 246 20.43 -4.98 -7.06
N TYR A 247 19.14 -4.79 -6.74
CA TYR A 247 18.04 -5.59 -7.24
C TYR A 247 17.05 -4.71 -8.02
N ALA A 248 16.81 -5.08 -9.27
CA ALA A 248 15.75 -4.46 -10.06
C ALA A 248 14.37 -4.87 -9.56
N ILE A 249 13.33 -4.14 -9.99
CA ILE A 249 11.94 -4.59 -9.84
C ILE A 249 11.82 -5.99 -10.47
N GLY A 250 11.20 -6.92 -9.75
CA GLY A 250 11.09 -8.32 -10.13
C GLY A 250 12.30 -9.19 -9.78
N GLU A 251 13.37 -8.63 -9.19
CA GLU A 251 14.52 -9.42 -8.72
C GLU A 251 14.46 -9.62 -7.21
N MET A 252 14.41 -10.88 -6.77
CA MET A 252 14.37 -11.23 -5.35
C MET A 252 15.74 -11.75 -4.89
N PRO A 253 16.30 -11.24 -3.77
CA PRO A 253 17.53 -11.75 -3.21
C PRO A 253 17.43 -13.24 -2.87
N ALA A 254 18.48 -14.02 -3.17
CA ALA A 254 18.48 -15.47 -2.97
C ALA A 254 18.30 -15.92 -1.50
N GLY A 255 18.54 -15.02 -0.54
CA GLY A 255 18.35 -15.27 0.89
C GLY A 255 16.90 -15.12 1.38
N VAL A 256 15.99 -14.60 0.56
CA VAL A 256 14.57 -14.41 0.92
C VAL A 256 13.80 -15.70 0.66
N ASP A 257 13.17 -16.26 1.71
CA ASP A 257 12.35 -17.46 1.61
C ASP A 257 10.92 -17.12 1.19
N ALA A 258 10.57 -17.43 -0.07
CA ALA A 258 9.23 -17.25 -0.61
C ALA A 258 8.18 -18.26 -0.10
N GLY A 259 8.57 -19.28 0.68
CA GLY A 259 7.68 -20.34 1.13
C GLY A 259 6.63 -19.91 2.16
N SER A 260 6.79 -18.75 2.80
CA SER A 260 5.84 -18.20 3.79
C SER A 260 5.70 -16.69 3.63
N ILE A 261 4.90 -16.28 2.65
CA ILE A 261 4.59 -14.88 2.39
C ILE A 261 3.25 -14.48 3.02
N HIS A 262 3.22 -13.34 3.71
CA HIS A 262 2.02 -12.63 4.09
C HIS A 262 1.90 -11.35 3.26
N ILE A 263 0.83 -11.24 2.47
CA ILE A 263 0.58 -10.08 1.62
C ILE A 263 -0.39 -9.13 2.34
N TYR A 264 0.11 -8.01 2.85
CA TYR A 264 -0.70 -6.93 3.40
C TYR A 264 -1.14 -6.02 2.24
N LYS A 265 -2.41 -6.08 1.87
CA LYS A 265 -2.93 -5.22 0.80
C LYS A 265 -2.97 -3.78 1.28
N MET A 266 -2.64 -2.84 0.39
CA MET A 266 -2.94 -1.43 0.59
C MET A 266 -4.43 -1.14 0.32
N ASN A 267 -5.30 -1.97 0.89
CA ASN A 267 -6.73 -1.78 0.74
C ASN A 267 -7.21 -0.81 1.83
N ILE A 268 -7.62 0.36 1.34
CA ILE A 268 -8.21 1.51 2.05
C ILE A 268 -9.63 1.16 2.52
N GLY A 269 -9.80 -0.03 3.09
CA GLY A 269 -11.06 -0.38 3.69
C GLY A 269 -11.21 0.31 5.04
N ALA A 270 -12.42 0.67 5.43
CA ALA A 270 -12.65 0.82 6.86
C ALA A 270 -12.49 -0.54 7.55
N ASN A 271 -11.98 -0.54 8.78
CA ASN A 271 -11.93 -1.73 9.60
C ASN A 271 -12.95 -1.56 10.72
N LEU A 272 -14.03 -2.32 10.66
CA LEU A 272 -15.14 -2.18 11.60
C LEU A 272 -15.05 -3.23 12.72
N GLU A 273 -14.91 -2.76 13.94
CA GLU A 273 -15.24 -3.55 15.13
C GLU A 273 -16.75 -3.44 15.35
N VAL A 274 -17.48 -4.53 15.12
CA VAL A 274 -18.95 -4.58 15.26
C VAL A 274 -19.34 -5.46 16.43
N MET A 275 -20.15 -4.93 17.32
CA MET A 275 -20.74 -5.65 18.45
C MET A 275 -22.26 -5.59 18.34
N VAL A 276 -22.94 -6.67 18.72
CA VAL A 276 -24.40 -6.70 18.79
C VAL A 276 -24.87 -7.13 20.17
N SER A 277 -25.86 -6.42 20.70
CA SER A 277 -26.51 -6.73 21.97
C SER A 277 -28.03 -6.65 21.84
N ARG A 278 -28.74 -7.16 22.84
CA ARG A 278 -30.20 -7.09 22.96
C ARG A 278 -30.56 -6.58 24.34
N GLU A 279 -31.56 -5.70 24.38
CA GLU A 279 -32.14 -5.17 25.61
C GLU A 279 -33.66 -5.37 25.60
N LEU A 280 -34.22 -5.78 26.74
CA LEU A 280 -35.67 -5.83 26.96
C LEU A 280 -36.11 -4.44 27.41
N VAL A 281 -36.91 -3.76 26.58
CA VAL A 281 -37.37 -2.39 26.86
C VAL A 281 -38.69 -2.40 27.61
N GLU A 282 -39.62 -3.25 27.19
CA GLU A 282 -40.95 -3.34 27.79
C GLU A 282 -41.44 -4.79 27.81
N LYS A 283 -42.06 -5.21 28.93
CA LYS A 283 -42.71 -6.51 29.05
C LYS A 283 -44.20 -6.31 29.33
N GLY A 284 -45.03 -6.63 28.34
CA GLY A 284 -46.48 -6.69 28.46
C GLY A 284 -46.99 -8.11 28.77
N GLU A 285 -48.31 -8.25 28.89
CA GLU A 285 -48.94 -9.55 29.21
C GLU A 285 -48.87 -10.55 28.05
N THR A 286 -48.94 -10.06 26.81
CA THR A 286 -49.03 -10.86 25.58
C THR A 286 -47.79 -10.77 24.69
N SER A 287 -46.94 -9.76 24.89
CA SER A 287 -45.72 -9.53 24.13
C SER A 287 -44.69 -8.73 24.92
N ALA A 288 -43.45 -8.72 24.42
CA ALA A 288 -42.37 -7.89 24.92
C ALA A 288 -41.70 -7.14 23.77
N ILE A 289 -41.19 -5.95 24.05
CA ILE A 289 -40.42 -5.13 23.10
C ILE A 289 -38.94 -5.30 23.41
N HIS A 290 -38.18 -5.72 22.41
CA HIS A 290 -36.73 -5.87 22.46
C HIS A 290 -36.08 -4.88 21.50
N GLU A 291 -35.05 -4.21 21.98
CA GLU A 291 -34.13 -3.44 21.14
C GLU A 291 -32.89 -4.28 20.87
N VAL A 292 -32.53 -4.40 19.59
CA VAL A 292 -31.28 -5.01 19.14
C VAL A 292 -30.36 -3.87 18.74
N ILE A 293 -29.23 -3.75 19.42
CA ILE A 293 -28.31 -2.61 19.31
C ILE A 293 -27.03 -3.11 18.64
N VAL A 294 -26.75 -2.58 17.46
CA VAL A 294 -25.50 -2.79 16.73
C VAL A 294 -24.59 -1.60 17.02
N THR A 295 -23.46 -1.85 17.69
CA THR A 295 -22.40 -0.86 17.91
C THR A 295 -21.29 -1.09 16.90
N ILE A 296 -21.01 -0.07 16.09
CA ILE A 296 -20.02 -0.11 15.01
C ILE A 296 -18.94 0.90 15.35
N LYS A 297 -17.70 0.44 15.49
CA LYS A 297 -16.53 1.31 15.66
C LYS A 297 -15.58 1.15 14.51
N ASN A 298 -15.25 2.25 13.84
CA ASN A 298 -14.23 2.24 12.81
C ASN A 298 -12.84 2.31 13.47
N ARG A 299 -12.12 1.20 13.42
CA ARG A 299 -10.71 1.06 13.82
C ARG A 299 -9.75 1.23 12.65
N GLY A 300 -10.28 1.34 11.44
CA GLY A 300 -9.50 1.46 10.23
C GLY A 300 -8.94 2.86 10.03
N PRO A 301 -7.90 2.99 9.19
CA PRO A 301 -7.27 4.27 8.93
C PRO A 301 -8.12 5.20 8.04
N ASN A 302 -9.24 4.71 7.48
CA ASN A 302 -10.09 5.47 6.56
C ASN A 302 -11.57 5.41 6.95
N PRO A 303 -12.39 6.43 6.60
CA PRO A 303 -13.83 6.40 6.84
C PRO A 303 -14.50 5.19 6.18
N ALA A 304 -15.50 4.65 6.87
CA ALA A 304 -16.39 3.61 6.34
C ALA A 304 -17.53 4.29 5.60
N GLU A 305 -17.70 4.00 4.32
CA GLU A 305 -18.64 4.71 3.45
C GLU A 305 -19.88 3.88 3.13
N ASN A 306 -21.01 4.59 3.03
CA ASN A 306 -22.31 4.04 2.63
C ASN A 306 -22.71 2.80 3.44
N ILE A 307 -22.57 2.89 4.76
CA ILE A 307 -22.86 1.78 5.66
C ILE A 307 -24.37 1.60 5.76
N THR A 308 -24.80 0.36 5.60
CA THR A 308 -26.16 -0.09 5.89
C THR A 308 -26.11 -1.21 6.93
N VAL A 309 -27.02 -1.14 7.90
CA VAL A 309 -27.26 -2.19 8.89
C VAL A 309 -28.62 -2.82 8.60
N GLU A 310 -28.63 -4.10 8.29
CA GLU A 310 -29.85 -4.90 8.19
C GLU A 310 -29.98 -5.80 9.42
N MET A 311 -31.11 -5.74 10.12
CA MET A 311 -31.45 -6.62 11.24
C MET A 311 -32.75 -7.38 10.96
N ASN A 312 -32.75 -8.65 11.33
CA ASN A 312 -33.81 -9.61 11.00
C ASN A 312 -34.24 -10.38 12.25
N GLY A 313 -35.54 -10.34 12.56
CA GLY A 313 -36.18 -11.21 13.54
C GLY A 313 -36.80 -12.44 12.85
N LEU A 314 -36.24 -13.62 13.12
CA LEU A 314 -36.73 -14.90 12.63
C LEU A 314 -37.59 -15.56 13.70
N PHE A 315 -38.90 -15.60 13.49
CA PHE A 315 -39.86 -16.02 14.49
C PHE A 315 -40.45 -17.40 14.21
N SER A 316 -40.71 -18.18 15.26
CA SER A 316 -41.25 -19.54 15.08
C SER A 316 -42.74 -19.59 14.71
N LYS A 317 -43.50 -18.53 15.02
CA LYS A 317 -44.97 -18.48 14.87
C LYS A 317 -45.47 -17.34 13.98
N SER A 318 -44.59 -16.46 13.52
CA SER A 318 -44.94 -15.30 12.69
C SER A 318 -43.94 -15.12 11.56
N SER A 319 -44.29 -14.29 10.59
CA SER A 319 -43.40 -13.92 9.48
C SER A 319 -42.13 -13.25 9.99
N LYS A 320 -41.03 -13.41 9.25
CA LYS A 320 -39.79 -12.64 9.41
C LYS A 320 -40.10 -11.14 9.46
N MET A 321 -39.50 -10.44 10.40
CA MET A 321 -39.44 -8.97 10.37
C MET A 321 -38.01 -8.53 10.03
N SER A 322 -37.90 -7.48 9.24
CA SER A 322 -36.63 -6.90 8.79
C SER A 322 -36.65 -5.40 9.06
N ASP A 323 -35.52 -4.87 9.49
CA ASP A 323 -35.26 -3.45 9.65
C ASP A 323 -33.92 -3.14 8.97
N GLU A 324 -33.91 -2.18 8.05
CA GLU A 324 -32.73 -1.80 7.27
C GLU A 324 -32.51 -0.30 7.43
N GLN A 325 -31.31 0.08 7.85
CA GLN A 325 -30.95 1.47 8.13
C GLN A 325 -29.63 1.82 7.44
N ASN A 326 -29.68 2.71 6.45
CA ASN A 326 -28.48 3.36 5.91
C ASN A 326 -28.04 4.45 6.88
N ILE A 327 -26.83 4.32 7.40
CA ILE A 327 -26.25 5.26 8.35
C ILE A 327 -25.17 6.15 7.71
N GLY A 328 -24.95 6.09 6.40
CA GLY A 328 -23.96 6.90 5.71
C GLY A 328 -22.53 6.57 6.11
N THR A 329 -21.73 7.60 6.43
CA THR A 329 -20.30 7.44 6.72
C THR A 329 -20.01 7.39 8.22
N ILE A 330 -19.09 6.51 8.63
CA ILE A 330 -18.47 6.51 9.96
C ILE A 330 -17.00 6.89 9.80
N GLY A 331 -16.60 8.03 10.37
CA GLY A 331 -15.22 8.53 10.31
C GLY A 331 -14.22 7.66 11.06
N VAL A 332 -12.94 7.96 10.88
CA VAL A 332 -11.84 7.27 11.56
C VAL A 332 -12.00 7.40 13.09
N ASN A 333 -11.85 6.30 13.82
CA ASN A 333 -12.07 6.21 15.28
C ASN A 333 -13.48 6.56 15.78
N GLU A 334 -14.43 6.86 14.89
CA GLU A 334 -15.81 7.14 15.25
C GLU A 334 -16.53 5.84 15.66
N THR A 335 -17.47 5.97 16.60
CA THR A 335 -18.37 4.89 17.01
C THR A 335 -19.81 5.31 16.80
N ARG A 336 -20.60 4.46 16.15
CA ARG A 336 -22.04 4.67 15.94
C ARG A 336 -22.85 3.50 16.50
N LYS A 337 -24.02 3.79 17.04
CA LYS A 337 -24.99 2.79 17.48
C LYS A 337 -26.22 2.85 16.60
N VAL A 338 -26.72 1.69 16.19
CA VAL A 338 -27.95 1.53 15.41
C VAL A 338 -28.87 0.60 16.17
N THR A 339 -30.12 0.99 16.33
CA THR A 339 -31.11 0.25 17.12
C THR A 339 -32.26 -0.19 16.24
N SER A 340 -32.57 -1.48 16.28
CA SER A 340 -33.75 -2.08 15.66
C SER A 340 -34.70 -2.58 16.73
N THR A 341 -35.99 -2.28 16.61
CA THR A 341 -37.01 -2.65 17.61
C THR A 341 -37.86 -3.81 17.12
N PHE A 342 -38.00 -4.84 17.95
CA PHE A 342 -38.80 -6.03 17.65
C PHE A 342 -39.80 -6.31 18.77
N THR A 343 -41.07 -6.51 18.40
CA THR A 343 -42.10 -7.00 19.32
C THR A 343 -42.19 -8.53 19.21
N VAL A 344 -41.99 -9.23 20.33
CA VAL A 344 -41.99 -10.70 20.40
C VAL A 344 -43.17 -11.15 21.24
N ALA A 345 -44.07 -11.98 20.69
CA ALA A 345 -45.21 -12.51 21.42
C ALA A 345 -44.77 -13.51 22.50
N ARG A 346 -45.55 -13.61 23.58
CA ARG A 346 -45.31 -14.58 24.65
C ARG A 346 -45.35 -16.03 24.15
N GLY A 347 -44.39 -16.84 24.58
CA GLY A 347 -44.20 -18.24 24.14
C GLY A 347 -43.75 -18.36 22.68
N GLN A 348 -43.20 -17.30 22.09
CA GLN A 348 -42.64 -17.31 20.75
C GLN A 348 -41.12 -17.39 20.82
N TRP A 349 -40.55 -18.29 20.01
CA TRP A 349 -39.11 -18.36 19.80
C TRP A 349 -38.69 -17.35 18.74
N VAL A 350 -37.57 -16.68 18.97
CA VAL A 350 -36.95 -15.73 18.04
C VAL A 350 -35.44 -15.93 17.97
N GLU A 351 -34.90 -15.83 16.76
CA GLU A 351 -33.48 -15.65 16.47
C GLU A 351 -33.27 -14.32 15.76
N PHE A 352 -32.31 -13.52 16.24
CA PHE A 352 -31.92 -12.28 15.58
C PHE A 352 -30.66 -12.48 14.76
N ARG A 353 -30.73 -12.14 13.48
CA ARG A 353 -29.60 -12.12 12.54
C ARG A 353 -29.46 -10.73 11.96
N GLY A 354 -28.26 -10.34 11.59
CA GLY A 354 -28.05 -9.09 10.88
C GLY A 354 -26.81 -9.10 10.04
N THR A 355 -26.65 -8.03 9.26
CA THR A 355 -25.52 -7.82 8.37
C THR A 355 -25.21 -6.33 8.33
N VAL A 356 -23.93 -6.00 8.46
CA VAL A 356 -23.39 -4.63 8.25
C VAL A 356 -22.60 -4.66 6.96
N TYR A 357 -22.98 -3.86 5.98
CA TYR A 357 -22.34 -3.81 4.66
C TYR A 357 -22.19 -2.37 4.16
N GLY A 358 -21.27 -2.13 3.23
CA GLY A 358 -21.00 -0.81 2.67
C GLY A 358 -20.01 -0.85 1.51
N SER A 359 -19.49 0.31 1.11
CA SER A 359 -18.76 0.45 -0.15
C SER A 359 -17.28 0.05 -0.07
N ASN A 360 -16.67 0.15 1.10
CA ASN A 360 -15.22 0.01 1.27
C ASN A 360 -14.84 -0.78 2.54
N PHE A 361 -15.53 -1.85 2.88
CA PHE A 361 -15.10 -2.76 3.94
C PHE A 361 -15.73 -4.13 3.76
N GLU A 362 -15.20 -5.15 4.43
CA GLU A 362 -15.78 -6.49 4.40
C GLU A 362 -17.11 -6.52 5.14
N THR A 363 -18.12 -7.13 4.52
CA THR A 363 -19.43 -7.34 5.14
C THR A 363 -19.31 -8.13 6.45
N VAL A 364 -19.95 -7.65 7.52
CA VAL A 364 -19.94 -8.29 8.84
C VAL A 364 -21.31 -8.87 9.15
N ASP A 365 -21.38 -10.20 9.29
CA ASP A 365 -22.59 -10.90 9.71
C ASP A 365 -22.71 -10.97 11.25
N LEU A 366 -23.94 -10.83 11.74
CA LEU A 366 -24.30 -10.77 13.15
C LEU A 366 -25.31 -11.86 13.48
N ILE A 367 -25.13 -12.49 14.64
CA ILE A 367 -26.09 -13.46 15.18
C ILE A 367 -26.14 -13.34 16.70
N LEU A 368 -27.35 -13.31 17.25
CA LEU A 368 -27.57 -13.41 18.70
C LEU A 368 -28.09 -14.80 19.07
N THR A 369 -27.81 -15.21 20.31
CA THR A 369 -28.36 -16.44 20.87
C THR A 369 -29.91 -16.39 20.83
N PRO A 370 -30.56 -17.38 20.19
CA PRO A 370 -32.02 -17.46 20.15
C PRO A 370 -32.63 -17.61 21.56
N PHE A 371 -33.87 -17.15 21.72
CA PHE A 371 -34.61 -17.31 22.98
C PHE A 371 -36.11 -17.47 22.76
N GLU A 372 -36.80 -18.00 23.78
CA GLU A 372 -38.27 -17.95 23.88
C GLU A 372 -38.69 -16.78 24.77
N GLN A 373 -39.66 -15.99 24.31
CA GLN A 373 -40.20 -14.91 25.13
C GLN A 373 -41.10 -15.46 26.25
N GLU A 374 -40.67 -15.28 27.49
CA GLU A 374 -41.42 -15.68 28.70
C GLU A 374 -42.70 -14.87 28.98
#